data_AF-A0A532UI97-F1
#
_entry.id   AF-A0A532UI97-F1
#
_cell.length_a   1.000
_cell.length_b   1.000
_cell.length_c   1.000
_cell.angle_alpha   90.00
_cell.angle_beta   90.00
_cell.angle_gamma   90.00
#
_symmetry.space_group_name_H-M   'P 1'
#
loop_
_entity.id
_entity.type
_entity.pdbx_description
1 polymer ?
#
loop_
_entity_poly.entity_id
_entity_poly.type
_entity_poly.pdbx_seq_one_letter_code
_entity_poly.pdbx_strand_id
1 'polypeptide(L)' 'MYNINMKKCENMEQRLKRAVLTSNMSRYRIAKLSGLSEAQLSYFVNDKRSLTLPAAAKLAMALGLELIQKKKK' A
#
# COMPACT_ATOMS: atom_id res chain seq x y z
N MET A 1 12.74 12.48 2.60
CA MET A 1 11.66 12.79 3.56
C MET A 1 10.35 12.77 2.80
N TYR A 2 9.39 11.92 3.18
CA TYR A 2 8.08 11.89 2.50
C TYR A 2 7.15 12.92 3.12
N ASN A 3 6.72 13.85 2.28
CA ASN A 3 5.89 14.99 2.64
C ASN A 3 4.44 14.50 2.81
N ILE A 4 3.97 14.35 4.04
CA ILE A 4 2.58 13.94 4.33
C ILE A 4 1.68 15.17 4.18
N ASN A 5 1.33 15.52 2.94
CA ASN A 5 0.38 16.59 2.68
C ASN A 5 -1.06 16.04 2.86
N MET A 6 -1.57 16.14 4.09
CA MET A 6 -2.95 15.88 4.46
C MET A 6 -3.87 17.01 3.95
N LYS A 7 -4.66 16.75 2.91
CA LYS A 7 -6.08 17.18 2.74
C LYS A 7 -6.60 16.85 1.33
N LYS A 8 -6.94 15.58 1.09
CA LYS A 8 -7.94 15.19 0.08
C LYS A 8 -8.45 13.79 0.41
N CYS A 9 -9.67 13.47 -0.01
CA CYS A 9 -10.30 12.16 0.15
C CYS A 9 -9.30 11.06 -0.24
N GLU A 10 -8.74 10.37 0.76
CA GLU A 10 -7.66 9.40 0.55
C GLU A 10 -8.19 8.23 -0.29
N ASN A 11 -7.66 8.09 -1.50
CA ASN A 11 -8.08 7.01 -2.39
C ASN A 11 -7.47 5.66 -1.92
N MET A 12 -7.90 4.55 -2.52
CA MET A 12 -7.43 3.22 -2.10
C MET A 12 -5.91 3.05 -2.22
N GLU A 13 -5.29 3.62 -3.25
CA GLU A 13 -3.85 3.55 -3.46
C GLU A 13 -3.08 4.32 -2.38
N GLN A 14 -3.52 5.54 -2.04
CA GLN A 14 -2.92 6.34 -0.99
C GLN A 14 -3.02 5.65 0.38
N ARG A 15 -4.19 5.05 0.68
CA ARG A 15 -4.38 4.25 1.90
C ARG A 15 -3.41 3.09 1.99
N LEU A 16 -3.22 2.38 0.88
CA LEU A 16 -2.31 1.24 0.82
C LEU A 16 -0.84 1.69 0.93
N LYS A 17 -0.45 2.79 0.27
CA LYS A 17 0.90 3.38 0.41
C LYS A 17 1.18 3.79 1.85
N ARG A 18 0.23 4.47 2.49
CA ARG A 18 0.36 4.86 3.90
C ARG A 18 0.54 3.62 4.78
N ALA A 19 -0.27 2.58 4.59
CA ALA A 19 -0.13 1.34 5.36
C ALA A 19 1.26 0.69 5.21
N VAL A 20 1.86 0.72 4.02
CA VAL A 20 3.25 0.28 3.82
C VAL A 20 4.22 1.15 4.63
N LEU A 21 4.11 2.48 4.51
CA LEU A 21 5.03 3.44 5.13
C LEU A 21 4.93 3.49 6.66
N THR A 22 3.73 3.27 7.21
CA THR A 22 3.49 3.25 8.67
C THR A 22 3.59 1.85 9.27
N SER A 23 3.83 0.82 8.46
CA SER A 23 4.05 -0.53 8.99
C SER A 23 5.38 -0.58 9.75
N ASN A 24 5.41 -1.36 10.84
CA ASN A 24 6.66 -1.60 11.59
C ASN A 24 7.55 -2.66 10.91
N MET A 25 7.49 -2.74 9.58
CA MET A 25 8.17 -3.74 8.76
C MET A 25 9.05 -3.07 7.72
N SER A 26 10.22 -3.64 7.45
CA SER A 26 11.05 -3.18 6.33
C SER A 26 10.38 -3.49 5.00
N ARG A 27 10.67 -2.69 3.96
CA ARG A 27 10.19 -2.94 2.59
C ARG A 27 10.54 -4.35 2.10
N TYR A 28 11.73 -4.85 2.45
CA TYR A 28 12.15 -6.23 2.20
C TYR A 28 11.22 -7.26 2.85
N ARG A 29 10.86 -7.07 4.13
CA ARG A 29 9.96 -7.98 4.84
C ARG A 29 8.56 -7.99 4.21
N ILE A 30 8.06 -6.81 3.83
CA ILE A 30 6.75 -6.68 3.15
C ILE A 30 6.79 -7.36 1.77
N ALA A 31 7.88 -7.20 1.00
CA ALA A 31 8.08 -7.89 -0.28
C ALA A 31 7.99 -9.41 -0.10
N LYS A 32 8.72 -9.95 0.88
CA LYS A 32 8.73 -11.39 1.18
C LYS A 32 7.35 -11.92 1.58
N LEU A 33 6.62 -11.20 2.42
CA LEU A 33 5.28 -11.61 2.89
C LEU A 33 4.21 -11.50 1.80
N SER A 34 4.28 -10.46 0.96
CA SER A 34 3.30 -10.23 -0.12
C SER A 34 3.61 -11.00 -1.41
N GLY A 35 4.81 -11.54 -1.55
CA GLY A 35 5.27 -12.14 -2.80
C GLY A 35 5.45 -11.11 -3.94
N LEU A 36 5.59 -9.83 -3.60
CA LEU A 36 5.94 -8.77 -4.54
C LEU A 36 7.45 -8.55 -4.56
N SER A 37 7.98 -8.02 -5.66
CA SER A 37 9.39 -7.62 -5.68
C SER A 37 9.61 -6.32 -4.92
N GLU A 38 10.80 -6.15 -4.34
CA GLU A 38 11.19 -4.88 -3.70
C GLU A 38 11.14 -3.71 -4.68
N ALA A 39 11.49 -3.94 -5.94
CA ALA A 39 11.38 -2.94 -6.99
C ALA A 39 9.92 -2.51 -7.22
N GLN A 40 8.97 -3.46 -7.27
CA GLN A 40 7.54 -3.15 -7.38
C GLN A 40 7.05 -2.31 -6.20
N LEU A 41 7.42 -2.69 -4.97
CA LEU A 41 7.07 -1.92 -3.78
C LEU A 41 7.71 -0.53 -3.78
N SER A 42 8.98 -0.43 -4.16
CA SER A 42 9.70 0.84 -4.25
C SER A 42 9.02 1.76 -5.26
N TYR A 43 8.74 1.29 -6.47
CA TYR A 43 8.04 2.10 -7.47
C TYR A 43 6.65 2.52 -7.01
N PHE A 44 5.93 1.65 -6.29
CA PHE A 44 4.62 1.97 -5.75
C PHE A 44 4.67 3.07 -4.68
N VAL A 45 5.52 2.94 -3.66
CA VAL A 45 5.60 3.93 -2.57
C VAL A 45 6.19 5.27 -3.00
N ASN A 46 7.00 5.30 -4.07
CA ASN A 46 7.58 6.51 -4.65
C ASN A 46 6.69 7.15 -5.73
N ASP A 47 5.41 6.74 -5.85
CA ASP A 47 4.46 7.24 -6.86
C ASP A 47 4.93 7.07 -8.32
N LYS A 48 5.83 6.12 -8.59
CA LYS A 48 6.36 5.85 -9.95
C LYS A 48 5.49 4.88 -10.74
N ARG A 49 4.76 3.99 -10.06
CA ARG A 49 3.88 2.99 -10.70
C ARG A 49 2.74 2.58 -9.78
N SER A 50 1.53 2.45 -10.33
CA SER A 50 0.41 1.84 -9.61
C SER A 50 0.52 0.31 -9.58
N LEU A 51 -0.10 -0.32 -8.57
CA LEU A 51 -0.23 -1.77 -8.51
C LEU A 51 -1.46 -2.24 -9.27
N THR A 52 -1.39 -3.43 -9.85
CA THR A 52 -2.59 -4.13 -10.31
C THR A 52 -3.41 -4.58 -9.11
N LEU A 53 -4.72 -4.75 -9.28
CA LEU A 53 -5.61 -5.18 -8.19
C LEU A 53 -5.14 -6.48 -7.49
N PRO A 54 -4.69 -7.54 -8.20
CA PRO A 54 -4.15 -8.74 -7.54
C PRO A 54 -2.89 -8.46 -6.71
N ALA A 55 -2.00 -7.59 -7.19
CA ALA A 55 -0.80 -7.20 -6.44
C ALA A 55 -1.16 -6.39 -5.19
N ALA A 56 -2.12 -5.48 -5.31
CA ALA A 56 -2.66 -4.72 -4.17
C ALA A 56 -3.34 -5.63 -3.13
N ALA A 57 -4.06 -6.67 -3.56
CA ALA A 57 -4.69 -7.64 -2.65
C ALA A 57 -3.65 -8.45 -1.87
N LYS A 58 -2.58 -8.93 -2.53
CA LYS A 58 -1.47 -9.61 -1.85
C LYS A 58 -0.78 -8.71 -0.82
N LEU A 59 -0.56 -7.45 -1.19
CA LEU A 59 0.02 -6.46 -0.29
C LEU A 59 -0.89 -6.18 0.91
N ALA A 60 -2.20 -6.05 0.70
CA ALA A 60 -3.18 -5.86 1.76
C ALA A 60 -3.16 -7.04 2.75
N MET A 61 -3.18 -8.28 2.26
CA MET A 61 -3.08 -9.48 3.11
C MET A 61 -1.78 -9.50 3.94
N ALA A 62 -0.64 -9.18 3.33
CA ALA A 62 0.65 -9.14 4.03
C ALA A 62 0.71 -8.05 5.13
N LEU A 63 -0.09 -7.00 5.00
CA LEU A 63 -0.21 -5.91 5.95
C LEU A 63 -1.35 -6.11 6.97
N GLY A 64 -2.09 -7.22 6.89
CA GLY A 64 -3.24 -7.48 7.76
C GLY A 64 -4.43 -6.56 7.50
N LEU A 65 -4.62 -6.11 6.25
CA LEU A 65 -5.71 -5.24 5.84
C LEU A 65 -6.85 -6.03 5.19
N GLU A 66 -8.08 -5.56 5.41
CA GLU A 66 -9.29 -6.14 4.81
C GLU A 66 -10.01 -5.14 3.89
N LEU A 67 -10.62 -5.65 2.82
CA LEU A 67 -11.50 -4.88 1.94
C LEU A 67 -12.91 -4.87 2.52
N ILE A 68 -13.37 -3.70 2.95
CA ILE A 68 -14.71 -3.52 3.51
C ILE A 68 -15.62 -2.74 2.56
N GLN A 69 -16.86 -3.20 2.41
CA GLN A 69 -17.90 -2.43 1.72
C GLN A 69 -18.34 -1.27 2.62
N LYS A 70 -18.27 -0.04 2.12
CA LYS A 70 -18.83 1.13 2.81
C LYS A 70 -20.30 1.29 2.42
N LYS A 71 -21.18 1.49 3.41
CA LYS A 71 -22.55 1.93 3.16
C LYS A 71 -22.51 3.31 2.50
N LYS A 72 -23.17 3.46 1.35
CA LYS A 72 -23.40 4.79 0.77
C LYS A 72 -24.48 5.49 1.62
N LYS A 73 -24.21 6.73 2.00
CA LYS A 73 -25.25 7.62 2.56
C LYS A 73 -26.10 8.15 1.42
#